data_AF-A0A931YKT9-F1
#
_entry.id   AF-A0A931YKT9-F1
#
_cell.length_a   1.000
_cell.length_b   1.000
_cell.length_c   1.000
_cell.angle_alpha   90.00
_cell.angle_beta   90.00
_cell.angle_gamma   90.00
#
_symmetry.space_group_name_H-M   'P 1'
#
loop_
_entity.id
_entity.type
_entity.pdbx_description
1 polymer ?
#
loop_
_entity_poly.entity_id
_entity_poly.type
_entity_poly.pdbx_seq_one_letter_code
_entity_poly.pdbx_strand_id
1 'polypeptide(L)'
;MNKINPYREERPWGRFEKFVDNVSSTVKIITVSAGEETSLQTHEKRDEFWRILGGNGEVTIGEDRIPAVPPNEFWVPRGIKHPSV
;
A
#
# COMPACT_ATOMS: atom_id res chain seq x y z
N MET A 1 14.96 -23.68 4.06
CA MET A 1 14.06 -22.51 4.07
C MET A 1 12.90 -22.78 3.13
N ASN A 2 11.66 -22.77 3.62
CA ASN A 2 10.49 -22.78 2.75
C ASN A 2 10.49 -21.49 1.93
N LYS A 3 10.48 -21.60 0.61
CA LYS A 3 10.31 -20.44 -0.28
C LYS A 3 8.85 -20.02 -0.22
N ILE A 4 8.58 -18.81 0.29
CA ILE A 4 7.28 -18.18 0.12
C ILE A 4 7.14 -17.83 -1.36
N ASN A 5 6.04 -18.24 -1.99
CA ASN A 5 5.72 -17.87 -3.36
C ASN A 5 4.50 -16.93 -3.33
N PRO A 6 4.70 -15.61 -3.20
CA PRO A 6 3.59 -14.68 -3.09
C PRO A 6 2.80 -14.61 -4.40
N TYR A 7 1.50 -14.36 -4.29
CA TYR A 7 0.69 -14.02 -5.46
C TYR A 7 1.16 -12.66 -6.00
N ARG A 8 1.44 -12.56 -7.30
CA ARG A 8 1.84 -11.31 -7.95
C ARG A 8 0.83 -10.89 -9.01
N GLU A 9 0.57 -9.60 -9.09
CA GLU A 9 -0.28 -9.02 -10.12
C GLU A 9 0.32 -7.70 -10.64
N GLU A 10 0.35 -7.56 -11.97
CA GLU A 10 0.73 -6.33 -12.66
C GLU A 10 -0.52 -5.48 -12.93
N ARG A 11 -0.40 -4.17 -12.77
CA ARG A 11 -1.45 -3.18 -12.93
C ARG A 11 -0.93 -2.00 -13.76
N PRO A 12 -1.79 -1.16 -14.37
CA PRO A 12 -1.32 0.02 -15.11
C PRO A 12 -0.42 0.95 -14.29
N TRP A 13 -0.72 1.09 -12.99
CA TRP A 13 0.04 1.94 -12.07
C TRP A 13 1.34 1.28 -11.52
N GLY A 14 1.61 0.01 -11.84
CA GLY A 14 2.74 -0.73 -11.27
C GLY A 14 2.39 -2.18 -10.95
N ARG A 15 2.69 -2.65 -9.73
CA ARG A 15 2.43 -4.05 -9.34
C ARG A 15 2.23 -4.22 -7.85
N PHE A 16 1.73 -5.39 -7.46
CA PHE A 16 1.79 -5.83 -6.07
C PHE A 16 2.09 -7.32 -5.91
N GLU A 17 2.65 -7.65 -4.75
CA GLU A 17 2.92 -9.00 -4.28
C GLU A 17 2.18 -9.22 -2.96
N LYS A 18 1.28 -10.20 -2.91
CA LYS A 18 0.48 -10.56 -1.73
C LYS A 18 1.07 -11.81 -1.06
N PHE A 19 1.51 -11.66 0.17
CA PHE A 19 2.21 -12.71 0.93
C PHE A 19 1.26 -13.56 1.77
N VAL A 20 0.21 -12.94 2.30
CA VAL A 20 -0.75 -13.58 3.20
C VAL A 20 -2.15 -13.06 2.86
N ASP A 21 -3.13 -13.97 2.83
CA ASP A 21 -4.53 -13.67 2.54
C ASP A 21 -5.44 -14.41 3.51
N ASN A 22 -6.50 -13.76 4.00
CA ASN A 22 -7.55 -14.35 4.84
C ASN A 22 -7.11 -15.04 6.15
N VAL A 23 -6.09 -14.51 6.83
CA VAL A 23 -5.87 -14.72 8.28
C VAL A 23 -6.27 -13.43 9.04
N SER A 24 -5.49 -12.94 10.00
CA SER A 24 -5.77 -11.71 10.75
C SER A 24 -5.48 -10.44 9.94
N SER A 25 -4.63 -10.51 8.92
CA SER A 25 -4.21 -9.39 8.09
C SER A 25 -3.81 -9.86 6.69
N THR A 26 -4.02 -9.00 5.69
CA THR A 26 -3.42 -9.16 4.37
C THR A 26 -2.14 -8.35 4.33
N VAL A 27 -1.03 -8.96 3.91
CA VAL A 27 0.25 -8.27 3.72
C VAL A 27 0.57 -8.20 2.24
N LYS A 28 0.81 -7.00 1.74
CA LYS A 28 1.23 -6.75 0.36
C LYS A 28 2.48 -5.89 0.32
N ILE A 29 3.34 -6.15 -0.67
CA ILE A 29 4.31 -5.16 -1.15
C ILE A 29 3.71 -4.58 -2.42
N ILE A 30 3.52 -3.27 -2.45
CA ILE A 30 3.01 -2.55 -3.60
C ILE A 30 4.15 -1.71 -4.16
N THR A 31 4.28 -1.67 -5.48
CA THR A 31 5.27 -0.88 -6.20
C THR A 31 4.54 -0.04 -7.23
N VAL A 32 4.56 1.27 -7.03
CA VAL A 32 3.96 2.24 -7.94
C VAL A 32 5.04 2.76 -8.88
N SER A 33 4.75 2.78 -10.19
CA SER A 33 5.65 3.32 -11.20
C SER A 33 5.74 4.84 -11.10
N ALA A 34 6.86 5.42 -11.55
CA ALA A 34 7.03 6.87 -11.52
C ALA A 34 5.96 7.59 -12.35
N GLY A 35 5.29 8.58 -11.74
CA GLY A 35 4.22 9.36 -12.37
C GLY A 35 2.85 8.69 -12.35
N GLU A 36 2.74 7.47 -11.80
CA GLU A 36 1.48 6.76 -11.65
C GLU A 36 0.90 6.91 -10.24
N GLU A 37 -0.40 6.62 -10.10
CA GLU A 37 -1.08 6.56 -8.82
C GLU A 37 -2.03 5.36 -8.76
N THR A 38 -2.27 4.87 -7.55
CA THR A 38 -3.30 3.86 -7.31
C THR A 38 -4.68 4.50 -7.19
N SER A 39 -5.73 3.72 -7.41
CA SER A 39 -7.10 4.23 -7.25
C SER A 39 -7.43 4.55 -5.78
N LEU A 40 -8.26 5.57 -5.60
CA LEU A 40 -8.81 5.94 -4.29
C LEU A 40 -9.58 4.76 -3.67
N GLN A 41 -9.20 4.39 -2.47
CA GLN A 41 -9.82 3.37 -1.64
C GLN A 41 -10.48 3.97 -0.39
N THR A 42 -11.41 3.19 0.17
CA THR A 42 -11.94 3.39 1.52
C THR A 42 -12.32 2.03 2.07
N HIS A 43 -11.91 1.75 3.29
CA HIS A 43 -12.19 0.47 3.94
C HIS A 43 -12.97 0.72 5.22
N GLU A 44 -14.20 0.20 5.31
CA GLU A 44 -15.04 0.35 6.52
C GLU A 44 -14.63 -0.61 7.65
N LYS A 45 -13.95 -1.71 7.30
CA LYS A 45 -13.70 -2.84 8.21
C LYS A 45 -12.22 -3.09 8.50
N ARG A 46 -11.32 -2.33 7.86
CA ARG A 46 -9.87 -2.56 7.93
C ARG A 46 -9.15 -1.24 8.11
N ASP A 47 -8.25 -1.22 9.08
CA ASP A 47 -7.20 -0.22 9.19
C ASP A 47 -5.99 -0.68 8.38
N GLU A 48 -5.20 0.25 7.87
CA GLU A 48 -3.99 -0.06 7.11
C GLU A 48 -2.75 0.50 7.80
N PHE A 49 -1.65 -0.23 7.66
CA PHE A 49 -0.34 0.23 8.04
C PHE A 49 0.57 0.15 6.84
N TRP A 50 1.23 1.26 6.53
CA TRP A 50 2.14 1.38 5.39
C TRP A 50 3.53 1.72 5.88
N ARG A 51 4.52 1.04 5.32
CA ARG A 51 5.93 1.34 5.52
C ARG A 51 6.59 1.54 4.17
N ILE A 52 7.21 2.69 3.97
CA ILE A 52 7.90 2.99 2.71
C ILE A 52 9.21 2.21 2.67
N LEU A 53 9.28 1.23 1.76
CA LEU A 53 10.45 0.36 1.60
C LEU A 53 11.55 1.01 0.75
N GLY A 54 11.19 1.89 -0.18
CA GLY A 54 12.12 2.51 -1.11
C GLY A 54 11.45 3.55 -2.01
N GLY A 55 12.28 4.37 -2.69
CA GLY A 55 11.82 5.39 -3.62
C GLY A 55 11.51 6.74 -2.97
N ASN A 56 10.90 7.62 -3.76
CA ASN A 56 10.42 8.93 -3.35
C ASN A 56 9.08 9.18 -4.06
N GLY A 57 8.05 9.44 -3.27
CA GLY A 57 6.72 9.74 -3.77
C GLY A 57 5.91 10.51 -2.73
N GLU A 58 4.60 10.41 -2.83
CA GLU A 58 3.65 11.10 -1.97
C GLU A 58 2.49 10.16 -1.65
N VAL A 59 1.96 10.26 -0.43
CA VAL A 59 0.75 9.56 -0.01
C VAL A 59 -0.34 10.56 0.33
N THR A 60 -1.59 10.20 0.03
CA THR A 60 -2.76 10.99 0.40
C THR A 60 -3.57 10.27 1.46
N ILE A 61 -3.76 10.90 2.62
CA ILE A 61 -4.55 10.35 3.73
C ILE A 61 -5.59 11.39 4.13
N GLY A 62 -6.86 11.16 3.79
CA GLY A 62 -7.89 12.17 3.94
C GLY A 62 -7.64 13.37 3.00
N GLU A 63 -7.40 14.54 3.58
CA GLU A 63 -7.08 15.78 2.84
C GLU A 63 -5.58 16.08 2.80
N ASP A 64 -4.78 15.33 3.56
CA ASP A 64 -3.34 15.55 3.68
C ASP A 64 -2.58 14.86 2.55
N ARG A 65 -1.63 15.60 1.96
CA ARG A 65 -0.63 15.07 1.02
C ARG A 65 0.73 15.10 1.71
N ILE A 66 1.34 13.93 1.89
CA ILE A 66 2.52 13.77 2.75
C ILE A 66 3.64 13.13 1.93
N PRO A 67 4.88 13.67 1.98
CA PRO A 67 6.03 13.02 1.38
C PRO A 67 6.21 11.59 1.90
N ALA A 68 6.46 10.65 0.98
CA ALA A 68 6.64 9.24 1.27
C ALA A 68 8.03 8.80 0.83
N VAL A 69 8.95 8.75 1.78
CA VAL A 69 10.34 8.30 1.61
C VAL A 69 10.72 7.35 2.76
N PRO A 70 11.67 6.42 2.59
CA PRO A 70 12.16 5.66 3.73
C PRO A 70 12.76 6.59 4.81
N PRO A 71 12.53 6.33 6.12
CA PRO A 71 11.82 5.19 6.70
C PRO A 71 10.37 5.51 7.12
N ASN A 72 9.65 6.37 6.40
CA ASN A 72 8.31 6.80 6.81
C ASN A 72 7.34 5.62 7.01
N GLU A 73 6.45 5.82 7.97
CA GLU A 73 5.38 4.91 8.33
C GLU A 73 4.09 5.68 8.46
N PHE A 74 2.99 5.07 8.01
CA PHE A 74 1.67 5.67 8.04
C PHE A 74 0.67 4.68 8.60
N TRP A 75 -0.16 5.14 9.53
CA TRP A 75 -1.33 4.42 9.98
C TRP A 75 -2.57 5.08 9.38
N VAL A 76 -3.39 4.29 8.70
CA VAL A 76 -4.60 4.76 8.05
C VAL A 76 -5.80 4.09 8.72
N PRO A 77 -6.52 4.82 9.59
CA PRO A 77 -7.73 4.29 10.19
C PRO A 77 -8.79 3.97 9.13
N ARG A 78 -9.58 2.94 9.39
CA ARG A 78 -10.79 2.62 8.62
C ARG A 78 -11.68 3.86 8.46
N GLY A 79 -12.39 3.92 7.34
CA GLY A 79 -13.29 5.02 7.00
C GLY A 79 -12.61 6.27 6.44
N ILE A 80 -11.27 6.37 6.51
CA ILE A 80 -10.52 7.44 5.85
C ILE A 80 -10.31 7.11 4.38
N LYS A 81 -10.62 8.05 3.49
CA LYS A 81 -10.33 7.95 2.06
C LYS A 81 -8.83 8.09 1.82
N HIS A 82 -8.28 7.19 1.02
CA HIS A 82 -6.86 7.19 0.71
C HIS A 82 -6.60 6.39 -0.58
N PRO A 83 -5.64 6.74 -1.44
CA PRO A 83 -5.15 5.84 -2.49
C PRO A 83 -4.51 4.60 -1.86
N SER A 84 -4.66 3.43 -2.46
CA SER A 84 -3.94 2.22 -2.01
C SER A 84 -2.44 2.33 -2.24
N VAL A 85 -1.64 2.60 -1.21
CA VAL A 85 -0.16 2.62 -1.39
C VAL A 85 0.43 1.24 -1.48
#